data_AF-A0A6G3WXX6-F1
#
_entry.id   AF-A0A6G3WXX6-F1
#
_cell.length_a   1.000
_cell.length_b   1.000
_cell.length_c   1.000
_cell.angle_alpha   90.00
_cell.angle_beta   90.00
_cell.angle_gamma   90.00
#
_symmetry.space_group_name_H-M   'P 1'
#
loop_
_entity.id
_entity.type
_entity.pdbx_description
1 polymer ?
#
loop_
_entity_poly.entity_id
_entity_poly.type
_entity_poly.pdbx_seq_one_letter_code
_entity_poly.pdbx_strand_id
1 'polypeptide(L)'
;LTACERAGVTFCRTTAERLTVAGGRAAGASLGDGTEFAADQVVLAAGSLSGRLAGLPPELVPPVRPVKGQVLRLTVPRAYAPFLSRTVRAVVRGGHLYLVPR
;
A
#
# COMPACT_ATOMS: atom_id res chain seq x y z
N LEU A 1 8.31 10.11 1.18
CA LEU A 1 9.36 9.51 2.03
C LEU A 1 10.20 10.56 2.72
N THR A 2 10.62 11.62 2.02
CA THR A 2 11.44 12.72 2.57
C THR A 2 10.97 13.29 3.91
N ALA A 3 9.66 13.46 4.12
CA ALA A 3 9.15 13.94 5.41
C ALA A 3 9.44 12.96 6.57
N CYS A 4 9.28 11.65 6.34
CA CYS A 4 9.58 10.61 7.32
C CYS A 4 11.09 10.51 7.58
N GLU A 5 11.91 10.55 6.54
CA GLU A 5 13.38 10.53 6.66
C GLU A 5 13.86 11.71 7.52
N ARG A 6 13.31 12.91 7.29
CA ARG A 6 13.60 14.10 8.11
C ARG A 6 13.13 13.98 9.55
N ALA A 7 12.12 13.17 9.81
CA ALA A 7 11.64 12.86 11.16
C ALA A 7 12.44 11.72 11.83
N GLY A 8 13.50 11.19 11.18
CA GLY A 8 14.34 10.12 11.72
C GLY A 8 13.77 8.71 11.54
N VAL A 9 12.78 8.53 10.64
CA VAL A 9 12.22 7.19 10.37
C VAL A 9 13.22 6.33 9.61
N THR A 10 13.51 5.15 10.15
CA THR A 10 14.30 4.11 9.47
C THR A 10 13.43 3.36 8.47
N PHE A 11 13.91 3.21 7.23
CA PHE A 11 13.26 2.43 6.19
C PHE A 11 14.00 1.12 5.93
N CYS A 12 13.34 0.00 6.24
CA CYS A 12 13.80 -1.34 5.85
C CYS A 12 13.16 -1.72 4.50
N ARG A 13 13.97 -1.74 3.43
CA ARG A 13 13.49 -2.06 2.07
C ARG A 13 13.50 -3.57 1.79
N THR A 14 12.81 -4.31 2.64
CA THR A 14 12.64 -5.77 2.55
C THR A 14 11.19 -6.13 2.91
N THR A 15 10.80 -7.37 2.64
CA THR A 15 9.46 -7.88 2.96
C THR A 15 9.39 -8.26 4.43
N ALA A 16 8.33 -7.87 5.15
CA ALA A 16 7.99 -8.50 6.42
C ALA A 16 7.30 -9.84 6.14
N GLU A 17 7.85 -10.93 6.66
CA GLU A 17 7.39 -12.29 6.35
C GLU A 17 6.45 -12.85 7.41
N ARG A 18 6.69 -12.52 8.68
CA ARG A 18 5.93 -13.04 9.81
C ARG A 18 5.74 -11.98 10.89
N LEU A 19 4.53 -11.88 11.44
CA LEU A 19 4.27 -11.20 12.70
C LEU A 19 4.74 -12.06 13.87
N THR A 20 5.56 -11.50 14.75
CA THR A 20 5.96 -12.15 15.99
C THR A 20 4.93 -11.84 17.07
N VAL A 21 4.34 -12.88 17.65
CA VAL A 21 3.32 -12.76 18.71
C VAL A 21 3.85 -13.44 19.98
N ALA A 22 3.84 -12.71 21.10
CA ALA A 22 4.29 -13.21 22.39
C ALA A 22 3.27 -12.83 23.47
N GLY A 23 2.82 -13.81 24.27
CA GLY A 23 1.82 -13.56 25.33
C GLY A 23 0.49 -12.98 24.80
N GLY A 24 0.07 -13.38 23.59
CA GLY A 24 -1.17 -12.92 22.97
C GLY A 24 -1.12 -11.51 22.38
N ARG A 25 0.05 -10.87 22.30
CA ARG A 25 0.24 -9.53 21.70
C ARG A 25 1.28 -9.55 20.59
N ALA A 26 1.12 -8.66 19.61
CA ALA A 26 2.18 -8.36 18.65
C ALA A 26 3.43 -7.86 19.40
N ALA A 27 4.58 -8.40 19.04
CA ALA A 27 5.87 -8.09 19.66
C ALA A 27 6.94 -7.69 18.63
N GLY A 28 6.63 -7.78 17.35
CA GLY A 28 7.62 -7.57 16.30
C GLY A 28 7.28 -8.21 14.97
N ALA A 29 8.26 -8.29 14.09
CA ALA A 29 8.16 -9.03 12.83
C ALA A 29 9.53 -9.55 12.38
N SER A 30 9.51 -10.69 11.69
CA SER A 30 10.66 -11.19 10.94
C SER A 30 10.62 -10.66 9.51
N LEU A 31 11.79 -10.33 8.97
CA LEU A 31 11.97 -9.82 7.61
C LEU A 31 12.59 -10.89 6.70
N GLY A 32 12.44 -10.73 5.39
CA GLY A 32 12.93 -11.70 4.39
C GLY A 32 14.44 -11.79 4.24
N ASP A 33 15.20 -10.95 4.94
CA ASP A 33 16.64 -11.06 5.09
C ASP A 33 17.06 -11.80 6.38
N GLY A 34 16.09 -12.32 7.13
CA GLY A 34 16.30 -12.99 8.42
C GLY A 34 16.41 -12.05 9.62
N THR A 35 16.29 -10.72 9.41
CA THR A 35 16.30 -9.76 10.51
C THR A 35 15.03 -9.90 11.36
N GLU A 36 15.18 -9.92 12.67
CA GLU A 36 14.08 -9.87 13.63
C GLU A 36 13.98 -8.46 14.22
N PHE A 37 12.81 -7.84 14.10
CA PHE A 37 12.53 -6.55 14.73
C PHE A 37 11.57 -6.74 15.89
N ALA A 38 12.00 -6.33 17.09
CA ALA A 38 11.11 -6.12 18.21
C ALA A 38 10.44 -4.74 18.12
N ALA A 39 9.17 -4.66 18.47
CA ALA A 39 8.43 -3.41 18.55
C ALA A 39 7.33 -3.49 19.61
N ASP A 40 7.14 -2.39 20.34
CA ASP A 40 6.05 -2.27 21.30
C ASP A 40 4.67 -2.23 20.63
N GLN A 41 4.63 -1.73 19.39
CA GLN A 41 3.43 -1.61 18.57
C GLN A 41 3.75 -1.96 17.12
N VAL A 42 2.85 -2.72 16.49
CA VAL A 42 2.98 -3.10 15.08
C VAL A 42 1.70 -2.68 14.35
N VAL A 43 1.88 -1.92 13.27
CA VAL A 43 0.77 -1.52 12.38
C VAL A 43 0.90 -2.25 11.06
N LEU A 44 -0.07 -3.12 10.75
CA LEU A 44 -0.13 -3.82 9.48
C LEU A 44 -0.76 -2.91 8.42
N ALA A 45 0.07 -2.39 7.51
CA ALA A 45 -0.34 -1.49 6.43
C ALA A 45 0.00 -2.04 5.03
N ALA A 46 -0.07 -3.37 4.84
CA ALA A 46 0.36 -4.05 3.62
C ALA A 46 -0.70 -4.09 2.50
N GLY A 47 -1.72 -3.22 2.55
CA GLY A 47 -2.79 -3.14 1.56
C GLY A 47 -3.47 -4.50 1.33
N SER A 48 -3.61 -4.91 0.07
CA SER A 48 -4.24 -6.20 -0.29
C SER A 48 -3.44 -7.44 0.09
N LEU A 49 -2.20 -7.28 0.56
CA LEU A 49 -1.35 -8.37 1.02
C LEU A 49 -1.44 -8.59 2.54
N SER A 50 -2.19 -7.75 3.26
CA SER A 50 -2.27 -7.79 4.73
C SER A 50 -2.66 -9.18 5.26
N GLY A 51 -3.64 -9.85 4.66
CA GLY A 51 -4.03 -11.20 5.05
C GLY A 51 -3.04 -12.32 4.70
N ARG A 52 -1.91 -12.00 4.06
CA ARG A 52 -0.88 -12.98 3.66
C ARG A 52 0.33 -13.00 4.58
N LEU A 53 0.41 -12.09 5.55
CA LEU A 53 1.50 -12.07 6.54
C LEU A 53 1.39 -13.31 7.43
N ALA A 54 2.47 -14.08 7.56
CA ALA A 54 2.47 -15.24 8.45
C ALA A 54 2.39 -14.81 9.93
N GLY A 55 1.94 -15.71 10.81
CA GLY A 55 1.90 -15.43 12.25
C GLY A 55 0.74 -14.53 12.72
N LEU A 56 -0.10 -14.05 11.81
CA LEU A 56 -1.39 -13.47 12.19
C LEU A 56 -2.25 -14.53 12.88
N PRO A 57 -2.85 -14.23 14.05
CA PRO A 57 -3.88 -15.09 14.62
C PRO A 57 -5.03 -15.29 13.63
N PRO A 58 -5.55 -16.52 13.44
CA PRO A 58 -6.55 -16.82 12.42
C PRO A 58 -7.79 -15.90 12.48
N GLU A 59 -8.21 -15.54 13.68
CA GLU A 59 -9.35 -14.65 13.97
C GLU A 59 -9.09 -13.18 13.60
N LEU A 60 -7.82 -12.79 13.39
CA LEU A 60 -7.42 -11.42 13.05
C LEU A 60 -7.04 -11.26 11.57
N VAL A 61 -7.12 -12.32 10.76
CA VAL A 61 -6.80 -12.25 9.33
C VAL A 61 -7.78 -11.30 8.63
N PRO A 62 -7.31 -10.17 8.04
CA PRO A 62 -8.21 -9.24 7.40
C PRO A 62 -8.92 -9.87 6.18
N PRO A 63 -10.25 -9.71 6.04
CA PRO A 63 -11.03 -10.33 4.96
C PRO A 63 -10.88 -9.56 3.64
N VAL A 64 -9.66 -9.45 3.12
CA VAL A 64 -9.35 -8.64 1.95
C VAL A 64 -9.42 -9.47 0.67
N ARG A 65 -10.28 -9.06 -0.27
CA ARG A 65 -10.33 -9.60 -1.64
C ARG A 65 -9.63 -8.63 -2.61
N PRO A 66 -8.45 -8.96 -3.15
CA PRO A 66 -7.79 -8.12 -4.14
C PRO A 66 -8.60 -8.03 -5.44
N VAL A 67 -8.76 -6.82 -5.98
CA VAL A 67 -9.39 -6.58 -7.29
C VAL A 67 -8.44 -5.77 -8.15
N LYS A 68 -8.07 -6.32 -9.32
CA LYS A 68 -7.18 -5.65 -10.26
C LYS A 68 -7.90 -4.47 -10.92
N GLY A 69 -7.29 -3.29 -10.85
CA GLY A 69 -7.62 -2.14 -11.69
C GLY A 69 -6.48 -1.86 -12.67
N GLN A 70 -6.80 -1.28 -13.83
CA GLN A 70 -5.82 -0.83 -14.81
C GLN A 70 -5.89 0.69 -14.94
N VAL A 71 -4.73 1.33 -15.10
CA VAL A 71 -4.59 2.77 -15.27
C VAL A 71 -3.63 3.04 -16.42
N LEU A 72 -3.97 4.04 -17.24
CA LEU A 72 -3.10 4.56 -18.30
C LEU A 72 -2.62 5.96 -17.90
N ARG A 73 -1.40 6.31 -18.29
CA ARG A 73 -0.89 7.69 -18.21
C ARG A 73 -0.68 8.18 -19.63
N LEU A 74 -1.27 9.32 -19.95
CA LEU A 74 -1.21 9.92 -21.26
C LEU A 74 -0.36 11.19 -21.17
N THR A 75 0.49 11.43 -22.16
CA THR A 75 1.24 12.67 -22.31
C THR A 75 0.48 13.60 -23.23
N VAL A 76 0.17 14.82 -22.76
CA VAL A 76 -0.50 15.85 -23.56
C VAL A 76 0.56 16.65 -24.33
N PRO A 77 0.51 16.72 -25.67
CA PRO A 77 1.42 17.57 -26.43
C PRO A 77 1.25 19.05 -26.03
N ARG A 78 2.36 19.80 -26.01
CA ARG A 78 2.39 21.19 -25.53
C ARG A 78 1.36 22.10 -26.22
N ALA A 79 1.10 21.89 -27.51
CA ALA A 79 0.12 22.65 -28.28
C ALA A 79 -1.33 22.51 -27.76
N TYR A 80 -1.61 21.45 -27.00
CA TYR A 80 -2.93 21.16 -26.42
C TYR A 80 -2.98 21.40 -24.91
N ALA A 81 -1.93 22.01 -24.32
CA ALA A 81 -1.86 22.23 -22.88
C ALA A 81 -2.44 23.61 -22.48
N PRO A 82 -3.21 23.69 -21.37
CA PRO A 82 -3.72 22.57 -20.58
C PRO A 82 -4.94 21.91 -21.24
N PHE A 83 -4.93 20.58 -21.36
CA PHE A 83 -6.06 19.83 -21.94
C PHE A 83 -7.23 19.71 -20.95
N LEU A 84 -6.93 19.47 -19.66
CA LEU A 84 -7.90 19.43 -18.58
C LEU A 84 -7.40 20.29 -17.41
N SER A 85 -8.30 21.10 -16.83
CA SER A 85 -8.03 21.92 -15.63
C SER A 85 -8.57 21.31 -14.33
N ARG A 86 -9.32 20.20 -14.43
CA ARG A 86 -9.96 19.52 -13.31
C ARG A 86 -10.13 18.04 -13.61
N THR A 87 -10.34 17.24 -12.58
CA THR A 87 -10.72 15.83 -12.73
C THR A 87 -12.06 15.73 -13.45
N VAL A 88 -12.13 14.85 -14.45
CA VAL A 88 -13.37 14.53 -15.18
C VAL A 88 -13.75 13.09 -14.89
N ARG A 89 -15.03 12.84 -14.60
CA ARG A 89 -15.62 11.50 -14.49
C ARG A 89 -16.68 11.35 -15.58
N ALA A 90 -16.70 10.20 -16.24
CA ALA A 90 -17.63 9.93 -17.33
C ALA A 90 -18.08 8.47 -17.34
N VAL A 91 -19.21 8.23 -18.02
CA VAL A 91 -19.66 6.90 -18.42
C VAL A 91 -19.73 6.88 -19.94
N VAL A 92 -19.01 5.95 -20.57
CA VAL A 92 -18.96 5.82 -22.03
C VAL A 92 -19.33 4.39 -22.38
N ARG A 93 -20.41 4.20 -23.14
CA ARG A 93 -20.93 2.88 -23.53
C ARG A 93 -21.10 1.93 -22.33
N GLY A 94 -21.62 2.47 -21.21
CA GLY A 94 -21.83 1.73 -19.95
C GLY A 94 -20.58 1.52 -19.08
N GLY A 95 -19.39 1.89 -19.56
CA GLY A 95 -18.14 1.82 -18.78
C GLY A 95 -17.85 3.11 -18.02
N HIS A 96 -17.55 2.99 -16.72
CA HIS A 96 -17.11 4.13 -15.89
C HIS A 96 -15.63 4.43 -16.10
N LEU A 97 -15.28 5.70 -16.27
CA LEU A 97 -13.90 6.16 -16.36
C LEU A 97 -13.70 7.51 -15.66
N TYR A 98 -12.44 7.83 -15.35
CA TYR A 98 -12.05 9.14 -14.87
C TYR A 98 -10.69 9.55 -15.47
N LEU A 99 -10.54 10.85 -15.70
CA LEU A 99 -9.30 11.48 -16.16
C LEU A 99 -8.86 12.50 -15.11
N VAL A 100 -7.60 12.42 -14.69
CA VAL A 100 -7.01 13.31 -13.68
C VAL A 100 -5.87 14.08 -14.33
N PRO A 101 -5.92 15.43 -14.42
CA PRO A 101 -4.77 16.20 -14.86
C PRO A 101 -3.64 16.08 -13.83
N ARG A 102 -2.40 15.98 -14.31
CA ARG A 102 -1.17 15.85 -13.52
C ARG A 102 -0.20 16.95 -13.88
#